data_AF-A0A3M1EWY6-F1
#
_entry.id   AF-A0A3M1EWY6-F1
#
_cell.length_a   1.000
_cell.length_b   1.000
_cell.length_c   1.000
_cell.angle_alpha   90.00
_cell.angle_beta   90.00
_cell.angle_gamma   90.00
#
_symmetry.space_group_name_H-M   'P 1'
#
loop_
_entity.id
_entity.type
_entity.pdbx_description
1 polymer ?
#
loop_
_entity_poly.entity_id
_entity_poly.type
_entity_poly.pdbx_seq_one_letter_code
_entity_poly.pdbx_strand_id
1 'polypeptide(L)'
;MTTFDLELLTHTLDERIPEQAWKPVLRVLQITGLADTNQLRQGSGFSRDRVVRLMEQLQHLPPQLPAVVRPLGRSVPRPGKRGRAPTIYCLEKGGAALLRQMGYAGTKACGLREDTPIQHALAMVDFHLLAEQAQLQVVTDGVLSFQGGQVRPDHQVTLPDGTQALFEIEQRAYPASLRRILNSLRHKQALFQSPQGQRWSPVIRMLIHLPRKQSYQRTLRIWQQAWDLLAQDQGGNLPFTLLAMPLAEFQQDPDWQEPPLRERWDGLQEVSSVAAPPAKVTTPVKRSQRAPQALLRRTPEEDHLLLQALWLWFREEERWHIERYARPTSVFFDTMDVIYTASGFEDGLLLQEAGIPWGAIYLLRQYLRGHPVLHQQLRRAIRRGNRNMRWNVSTILHHMQVVVNTFLAYHGYRPDGPLQVYTCLASWDSPQPRTFDVAVKIHSWLLLSSPVGDDTPLKDRIQRAEEALRWVLLSLFQYAHFLDLPLPGYW
;
A
#
# COMPACT_ATOMS: atom_id res chain seq x y z
N MET A 1 26.16 -4.39 -11.04
CA MET A 1 27.06 -5.53 -10.76
C MET A 1 27.81 -5.78 -12.04
N THR A 2 29.13 -5.69 -12.01
CA THR A 2 29.94 -5.83 -13.22
C THR A 2 30.06 -7.31 -13.60
N THR A 3 30.42 -7.60 -14.85
CA THR A 3 30.69 -8.98 -15.30
C THR A 3 31.84 -9.61 -14.51
N PHE A 4 32.87 -8.81 -14.20
CA PHE A 4 34.02 -9.22 -13.39
C PHE A 4 33.62 -9.64 -11.97
N ASP A 5 32.72 -8.89 -11.31
CA ASP A 5 32.22 -9.25 -9.97
C ASP A 5 31.48 -10.60 -9.97
N LEU A 6 30.78 -10.92 -11.07
CA LEU A 6 30.01 -12.16 -11.20
C LEU A 6 30.89 -13.38 -11.43
N GLU A 7 31.91 -13.25 -12.27
CA GLU A 7 32.89 -14.31 -12.52
C GLU A 7 33.68 -14.62 -11.25
N LEU A 8 34.13 -13.59 -10.53
CA LEU A 8 34.82 -13.75 -9.27
C LEU A 8 33.92 -14.40 -8.20
N LEU A 9 32.65 -13.99 -8.12
CA LEU A 9 31.67 -14.61 -7.23
C LEU A 9 31.44 -16.10 -7.55
N THR A 10 31.27 -16.42 -8.83
CA THR A 10 31.04 -17.81 -9.29
C THR A 10 32.24 -18.69 -8.94
N HIS A 11 33.45 -18.21 -9.26
CA HIS A 11 34.69 -18.91 -8.95
C HIS A 11 34.85 -19.13 -7.43
N THR A 12 34.63 -18.09 -6.62
CA THR A 12 34.70 -18.19 -5.15
C THR A 12 33.72 -19.21 -4.59
N LEU A 13 32.50 -19.29 -5.13
CA LEU A 13 31.50 -20.25 -4.70
C LEU A 13 31.88 -21.68 -5.11
N ASP A 14 32.37 -21.88 -6.32
CA ASP A 14 32.77 -23.19 -6.83
C ASP A 14 33.99 -23.76 -6.09
N GLU A 15 34.91 -22.90 -5.64
CA GLU A 15 36.04 -23.31 -4.79
C GLU A 15 35.61 -23.63 -3.35
N ARG A 16 34.74 -22.81 -2.76
CA ARG A 16 34.33 -22.96 -1.35
C ARG A 16 33.27 -24.02 -1.12
N ILE A 17 32.45 -24.31 -2.13
CA ILE A 17 31.26 -25.15 -2.03
C ILE A 17 31.36 -26.25 -3.09
N PRO A 18 31.86 -27.45 -2.71
CA PRO A 18 32.03 -28.56 -3.63
C PRO A 18 30.75 -28.94 -4.36
N GLU A 19 30.92 -29.57 -5.54
CA GLU A 19 29.82 -30.08 -6.37
C GLU A 19 28.81 -29.00 -6.80
N GLN A 20 29.18 -27.72 -6.65
CA GLN A 20 28.29 -26.59 -6.90
C GLN A 20 26.97 -26.72 -6.12
N ALA A 21 27.03 -27.23 -4.89
CA ALA A 21 25.86 -27.48 -4.04
C ALA A 21 25.03 -26.22 -3.76
N TRP A 22 25.59 -25.03 -3.99
CA TRP A 22 24.85 -23.76 -3.96
C TRP A 22 23.76 -23.66 -5.04
N LYS A 23 23.92 -24.32 -6.20
CA LYS A 23 22.99 -24.22 -7.35
C LYS A 23 21.59 -24.76 -7.03
N PRO A 24 21.40 -26.00 -6.50
CA PRO A 24 20.07 -26.50 -6.13
C PRO A 24 19.34 -25.61 -5.12
N VAL A 25 20.06 -25.04 -4.14
CA VAL A 25 19.46 -24.15 -3.13
C VAL A 25 19.01 -22.82 -3.74
N LEU A 26 19.82 -22.23 -4.62
CA LEU A 26 19.41 -21.01 -5.33
C LEU A 26 18.21 -21.25 -6.25
N ARG A 27 18.10 -22.44 -6.87
CA ARG A 27 16.92 -22.81 -7.69
C ARG A 27 15.62 -22.79 -6.87
N VAL A 28 15.64 -23.27 -5.62
CA VAL A 28 14.46 -23.16 -4.75
C VAL A 28 14.11 -21.70 -4.46
N LEU A 29 15.12 -20.86 -4.18
CA LEU A 29 14.92 -19.43 -3.96
C LEU A 29 14.45 -18.70 -5.23
N GLN A 30 14.74 -19.21 -6.42
CA GLN A 30 14.33 -18.60 -7.69
C GLN A 30 12.81 -18.55 -7.87
N ILE A 31 12.08 -19.49 -7.26
CA ILE A 31 10.62 -19.64 -7.42
C ILE A 31 9.88 -18.34 -7.03
N THR A 32 10.19 -17.75 -5.87
CA THR A 32 9.55 -16.51 -5.39
C THR A 32 10.52 -15.47 -4.82
N GLY A 33 11.82 -15.77 -4.79
CA GLY A 33 12.85 -14.95 -4.15
C GLY A 33 13.08 -15.28 -2.66
N LEU A 34 12.27 -16.14 -2.05
CA LEU A 34 12.46 -16.57 -0.66
C LEU A 34 12.03 -18.02 -0.46
N ALA A 35 12.60 -18.67 0.55
CA ALA A 35 12.24 -20.02 0.96
C ALA A 35 12.64 -20.24 2.42
N ASP A 36 11.95 -21.14 3.10
CA ASP A 36 12.37 -21.57 4.43
C ASP A 36 13.28 -22.80 4.40
N THR A 37 13.88 -23.11 5.56
CA THR A 37 14.84 -24.22 5.69
C THR A 37 14.24 -25.57 5.27
N ASN A 38 12.93 -25.81 5.49
CA ASN A 38 12.29 -27.06 5.11
C ASN A 38 12.08 -27.15 3.60
N GLN A 39 11.70 -26.04 2.96
CA GLN A 39 11.55 -25.94 1.51
C GLN A 39 12.89 -26.09 0.80
N LEU A 40 13.94 -25.44 1.32
CA LEU A 40 15.31 -25.63 0.81
C LEU A 40 15.73 -27.09 0.90
N ARG A 41 15.44 -27.76 2.02
CA ARG A 41 15.70 -29.19 2.21
C ARG A 41 14.96 -30.05 1.17
N GLN A 42 13.67 -29.78 1.00
CA GLN A 42 12.79 -30.51 0.08
C GLN A 42 13.23 -30.36 -1.38
N GLY A 43 13.47 -29.13 -1.84
CA GLY A 43 13.81 -28.86 -3.25
C GLY A 43 15.27 -29.14 -3.61
N SER A 44 16.21 -29.05 -2.66
CA SER A 44 17.62 -29.39 -2.93
C SER A 44 17.95 -30.88 -2.72
N GLY A 45 17.09 -31.63 -2.01
CA GLY A 45 17.37 -33.01 -1.60
C GLY A 45 18.43 -33.15 -0.51
N PHE A 46 18.94 -32.04 0.05
CA PHE A 46 19.98 -32.07 1.07
C PHE A 46 19.43 -32.37 2.47
N SER A 47 20.29 -32.84 3.37
CA SER A 47 19.95 -32.93 4.80
C SER A 47 19.84 -31.53 5.42
N ARG A 48 19.13 -31.44 6.56
CA ARG A 48 18.98 -30.17 7.30
C ARG A 48 20.33 -29.53 7.61
N ASP A 49 21.29 -30.31 8.10
CA ASP A 49 22.61 -29.80 8.50
C ASP A 49 23.45 -29.37 7.29
N ARG A 50 23.25 -30.02 6.13
CA ARG A 50 23.88 -29.58 4.88
C ARG A 50 23.29 -28.25 4.41
N VAL A 51 21.96 -28.07 4.47
CA VAL A 51 21.32 -26.79 4.14
C VAL A 51 21.80 -25.68 5.07
N VAL A 52 21.77 -25.88 6.39
CA VAL A 52 22.18 -24.85 7.36
C VAL A 52 23.62 -24.40 7.12
N ARG A 53 24.57 -25.34 7.00
CA ARG A 53 25.97 -25.03 6.70
C ARG A 53 26.15 -24.30 5.36
N LEU A 54 25.43 -24.75 4.33
CA LEU A 54 25.47 -24.10 3.02
C LEU A 54 24.93 -22.67 3.08
N MET A 55 23.83 -22.44 3.80
CA MET A 55 23.28 -21.10 3.99
C MET A 55 24.24 -20.21 4.78
N GLU A 56 24.94 -20.73 5.79
CA GLU A 56 25.98 -19.99 6.50
C GLU A 56 27.14 -19.61 5.57
N GLN A 57 27.62 -20.53 4.73
CA GLN A 57 28.67 -20.25 3.74
C GLN A 57 28.25 -19.17 2.74
N LEU A 58 26.99 -19.19 2.28
CA LEU A 58 26.44 -18.20 1.35
C LEU A 58 26.20 -16.81 2.00
N GLN A 59 26.05 -16.77 3.33
CA GLN A 59 25.94 -15.52 4.10
C GLN A 59 27.31 -14.89 4.39
N HIS A 60 28.34 -15.70 4.63
CA HIS A 60 29.68 -15.26 5.06
C HIS A 60 30.68 -15.23 3.91
N LEU A 61 30.27 -14.60 2.80
CA LEU A 61 31.18 -14.29 1.70
C LEU A 61 32.08 -13.10 2.06
N PRO A 62 33.29 -13.00 1.47
CA PRO A 62 34.15 -11.84 1.64
C PRO A 62 33.41 -10.51 1.38
N PRO A 63 33.65 -9.44 2.16
CA PRO A 63 32.91 -8.18 2.08
C PRO A 63 32.91 -7.51 0.71
N GLN A 64 33.93 -7.77 -0.10
CA GLN A 64 34.06 -7.28 -1.48
C GLN A 64 33.10 -7.95 -2.47
N LEU A 65 32.52 -9.11 -2.12
CA LEU A 65 31.57 -9.82 -2.96
C LEU A 65 30.13 -9.44 -2.63
N PRO A 66 29.24 -9.34 -3.63
CA PRO A 66 27.84 -9.03 -3.38
C PRO A 66 27.16 -10.17 -2.62
N ALA A 67 26.33 -9.81 -1.64
CA ALA A 67 25.57 -10.78 -0.85
C ALA A 67 24.69 -11.67 -1.74
N VAL A 68 24.71 -12.98 -1.46
CA VAL A 68 23.97 -13.99 -2.23
C VAL A 68 22.61 -14.27 -1.61
N VAL A 69 22.57 -14.40 -0.28
CA VAL A 69 21.36 -14.62 0.51
C VAL A 69 21.46 -13.89 1.85
N ARG A 70 20.31 -13.61 2.46
CA ARG A 70 20.22 -13.15 3.85
C ARG A 70 19.11 -13.89 4.61
N PRO A 71 19.25 -14.10 5.92
CA PRO A 71 18.12 -14.53 6.74
C PRO A 71 17.13 -13.36 6.89
N LEU A 72 15.83 -13.67 6.99
CA LEU A 72 14.80 -12.65 7.21
C LEU A 72 14.93 -12.00 8.61
N GLY A 73 15.54 -12.70 9.57
CA GLY A 73 15.80 -12.19 10.93
C GLY A 73 14.58 -12.18 11.86
N ARG A 74 13.39 -12.52 11.36
CA ARG A 74 12.16 -12.66 12.16
C ARG A 74 11.36 -13.89 11.79
N SER A 75 10.52 -14.35 12.71
CA SER A 75 9.60 -15.46 12.52
C SER A 75 8.33 -14.99 11.82
N VAL A 76 7.91 -15.68 10.76
CA VAL A 76 6.62 -15.47 10.09
C VAL A 76 5.73 -16.67 10.39
N PRO A 77 4.55 -16.49 11.02
CA PRO A 77 3.67 -17.61 11.34
C PRO A 77 3.12 -18.24 10.06
N ARG A 78 2.97 -19.57 10.03
CA ARG A 78 2.28 -20.29 8.95
C ARG A 78 0.93 -20.81 9.45
N PRO A 79 -0.20 -20.46 8.80
CA PRO A 79 -1.50 -21.02 9.14
C PRO A 79 -1.49 -22.54 9.24
N GLY A 80 -1.99 -23.10 10.34
CA GLY A 80 -2.14 -24.55 10.53
C GLY A 80 -0.87 -25.31 10.93
N LYS A 81 0.33 -24.70 10.92
CA LYS A 81 1.57 -25.35 11.40
C LYS A 81 1.86 -24.97 12.86
N ARG A 82 2.09 -25.98 13.70
CA ARG A 82 2.51 -25.82 15.11
C ARG A 82 4.02 -25.97 15.24
N GLY A 83 4.60 -25.36 16.28
CA GLY A 83 6.03 -25.46 16.59
C GLY A 83 6.84 -24.24 16.17
N ARG A 84 8.17 -24.32 16.34
CA ARG A 84 9.10 -23.24 15.98
C ARG A 84 9.11 -23.06 14.47
N ALA A 85 8.85 -21.83 14.00
CA ALA A 85 8.93 -21.51 12.59
C ALA A 85 10.37 -21.73 12.07
N PRO A 86 10.54 -22.34 10.89
CA PRO A 86 11.85 -22.49 10.26
C PRO A 86 12.43 -21.12 9.86
N THR A 87 13.75 -21.04 9.78
CA THR A 87 14.43 -19.83 9.28
C THR A 87 14.09 -19.62 7.81
N ILE A 88 13.67 -18.40 7.49
CA ILE A 88 13.39 -17.95 6.12
C ILE A 88 14.62 -17.24 5.59
N TYR A 89 15.02 -17.60 4.37
CA TYR A 89 16.11 -16.99 3.65
C TYR A 89 15.58 -16.23 2.43
N CYS A 90 16.15 -15.07 2.17
CA CYS A 90 15.81 -14.19 1.08
C CYS A 90 16.97 -14.11 0.10
N LEU A 91 16.65 -14.15 -1.19
CA LEU A 91 17.59 -13.99 -2.29
C LEU A 91 18.08 -12.54 -2.37
N GLU A 92 19.40 -12.34 -2.42
CA GLU A 92 20.02 -11.02 -2.54
C GLU A 92 20.50 -10.73 -3.96
N LYS A 93 21.02 -9.52 -4.20
CA LYS A 93 21.45 -9.07 -5.53
C LYS A 93 22.46 -10.00 -6.20
N GLY A 94 23.43 -10.54 -5.44
CA GLY A 94 24.42 -11.49 -5.94
C GLY A 94 23.78 -12.81 -6.36
N GLY A 95 22.88 -13.36 -5.53
CA GLY A 95 22.16 -14.60 -5.82
C GLY A 95 21.23 -14.49 -7.02
N ALA A 96 20.52 -13.37 -7.14
CA ALA A 96 19.69 -13.09 -8.30
C ALA A 96 20.51 -12.98 -9.59
N ALA A 97 21.73 -12.45 -9.52
CA ALA A 97 22.61 -12.38 -10.68
C ALA A 97 23.19 -13.73 -11.09
N LEU A 98 23.58 -14.58 -10.12
CA LEU A 98 23.97 -15.97 -10.39
C LEU A 98 22.85 -16.75 -11.07
N LEU A 99 21.61 -16.60 -10.59
CA LEU A 99 20.45 -17.24 -11.21
C LEU A 99 20.19 -16.75 -12.63
N ARG A 100 20.37 -15.47 -12.92
CA ARG A 100 20.29 -14.96 -14.31
C ARG A 100 21.36 -15.58 -15.21
N GLN A 101 22.59 -15.74 -14.72
CA GLN A 101 23.66 -16.44 -15.46
C GLN A 101 23.34 -17.92 -15.70
N MET A 102 22.61 -18.55 -14.78
CA MET A 102 22.12 -19.94 -14.90
C MET A 102 20.91 -20.10 -15.84
N GLY A 103 20.46 -19.03 -16.51
CA GLY A 103 19.34 -19.05 -17.46
C GLY A 103 18.02 -18.50 -16.92
N TYR A 104 17.94 -18.09 -15.66
CA TYR A 104 16.72 -17.53 -15.05
C TYR A 104 16.67 -16.00 -15.21
N ALA A 105 16.58 -15.52 -16.45
CA ALA A 105 16.76 -14.11 -16.83
C ALA A 105 15.88 -13.09 -16.05
N GLY A 106 14.68 -13.49 -15.62
CA GLY A 106 13.73 -12.64 -14.90
C GLY A 106 13.98 -12.52 -13.38
N THR A 107 14.96 -13.23 -12.83
CA THR A 107 15.16 -13.32 -11.38
C THR A 107 15.60 -11.97 -10.79
N LYS A 108 14.99 -11.58 -9.66
CA LYS A 108 15.31 -10.36 -8.90
C LYS A 108 15.58 -10.70 -7.44
N ALA A 109 16.30 -9.81 -6.75
CA ALA A 109 16.46 -9.90 -5.30
C ALA A 109 15.10 -9.76 -4.61
N CYS A 110 14.94 -10.40 -3.45
CA CYS A 110 13.70 -10.40 -2.70
C CYS A 110 13.44 -9.02 -2.08
N GLY A 111 12.37 -8.37 -2.55
CA GLY A 111 11.89 -7.09 -2.03
C GLY A 111 10.79 -7.19 -0.97
N LEU A 112 10.36 -8.40 -0.61
CA LEU A 112 9.25 -8.61 0.30
C LEU A 112 9.64 -8.26 1.75
N ARG A 113 8.81 -7.43 2.39
CA ARG A 113 9.03 -6.93 3.77
C ARG A 113 7.86 -7.16 4.72
N GLU A 114 6.68 -7.50 4.21
CA GLU A 114 5.46 -7.69 4.99
C GLU A 114 5.14 -9.18 5.14
N ASP A 115 4.58 -9.56 6.30
CA ASP A 115 4.33 -10.98 6.62
C ASP A 115 3.33 -11.62 5.67
N THR A 116 2.28 -10.90 5.27
CA THR A 116 1.22 -11.39 4.39
C THR A 116 1.76 -11.78 3.00
N PRO A 117 2.47 -10.91 2.25
CA PRO A 117 3.18 -11.30 1.03
C PRO A 117 4.21 -12.42 1.22
N ILE A 118 4.93 -12.43 2.34
CA ILE A 118 5.92 -13.50 2.62
C ILE A 118 5.21 -14.85 2.80
N GLN A 119 4.11 -14.90 3.54
CA GLN A 119 3.31 -16.12 3.71
C GLN A 119 2.75 -16.64 2.38
N HIS A 120 2.34 -15.74 1.49
CA HIS A 120 1.83 -16.09 0.17
C HIS A 120 2.96 -16.65 -0.71
N ALA A 121 4.11 -15.97 -0.78
CA ALA A 121 5.28 -16.45 -1.49
C ALA A 121 5.79 -17.81 -0.97
N LEU A 122 5.77 -18.03 0.34
CA LEU A 122 6.10 -19.32 0.94
C LEU A 122 5.11 -20.42 0.55
N ALA A 123 3.81 -20.11 0.49
CA ALA A 123 2.79 -21.06 0.05
C ALA A 123 2.96 -21.43 -1.44
N MET A 124 3.34 -20.47 -2.28
CA MET A 124 3.67 -20.71 -3.69
C MET A 124 4.87 -21.65 -3.84
N VAL A 125 5.91 -21.49 -3.00
CA VAL A 125 7.05 -22.42 -2.97
C VAL A 125 6.61 -23.81 -2.54
N ASP A 126 5.76 -23.93 -1.50
CA ASP A 126 5.24 -25.25 -1.08
C ASP A 126 4.50 -25.95 -2.24
N PHE A 127 3.65 -25.22 -2.99
CA PHE A 127 2.92 -25.76 -4.13
C PHE A 127 3.86 -26.14 -5.29
N HIS A 128 4.82 -25.27 -5.64
CA HIS A 128 5.76 -25.52 -6.72
C HIS A 128 6.55 -26.80 -6.49
N LEU A 129 7.12 -26.97 -5.29
CA LEU A 129 7.87 -28.17 -4.92
C LEU A 129 6.99 -29.43 -4.95
N LEU A 130 5.71 -29.30 -4.59
CA LEU A 130 4.75 -30.41 -4.65
C LEU A 130 4.46 -30.84 -6.10
N ALA A 131 4.34 -29.87 -7.02
CA ALA A 131 4.16 -30.15 -8.44
C ALA A 131 5.42 -30.79 -9.06
N GLU A 132 6.62 -30.29 -8.72
CA GLU A 132 7.88 -30.89 -9.16
C GLU A 132 8.04 -32.34 -8.63
N GLN A 133 7.65 -32.61 -7.38
CA GLN A 133 7.64 -33.96 -6.81
C GLN A 133 6.70 -34.91 -7.55
N ALA A 134 5.58 -34.40 -8.05
CA ALA A 134 4.66 -35.13 -8.92
C ALA A 134 5.14 -35.18 -10.39
N GLN A 135 6.36 -34.71 -10.68
CA GLN A 135 6.97 -34.66 -12.01
C GLN A 135 6.17 -33.84 -13.03
N LEU A 136 5.41 -32.84 -12.55
CA LEU A 136 4.62 -31.95 -13.39
C LEU A 136 5.43 -30.73 -13.80
N GLN A 137 5.19 -30.23 -15.02
CA GLN A 137 5.74 -28.96 -15.44
C GLN A 137 4.95 -27.83 -14.78
N VAL A 138 5.63 -26.99 -14.01
CA VAL A 138 5.03 -25.86 -13.29
C VAL A 138 5.75 -24.56 -13.61
N VAL A 139 4.99 -23.53 -13.95
CA VAL A 139 5.45 -22.15 -14.08
C VAL A 139 4.77 -21.32 -13.00
N THR A 140 5.57 -20.60 -12.20
CA THR A 140 5.09 -19.80 -11.06
C THR A 140 5.23 -18.32 -11.35
N ASP A 141 4.20 -17.55 -11.01
CA ASP A 141 4.15 -16.09 -11.18
C ASP A 141 4.39 -15.64 -12.65
N GLY A 142 4.00 -16.50 -13.61
CA GLY A 142 4.16 -16.31 -15.05
C GLY A 142 3.03 -15.47 -15.65
N VAL A 143 3.36 -14.57 -16.59
CA VAL A 143 2.36 -13.73 -17.27
C VAL A 143 1.79 -14.47 -18.48
N LEU A 144 0.46 -14.52 -18.56
CA LEU A 144 -0.30 -15.01 -19.71
C LEU A 144 -0.90 -13.83 -20.46
N SER A 145 -0.33 -13.53 -21.62
CA SER A 145 -0.85 -12.49 -22.53
C SER A 145 -1.85 -13.09 -23.52
N PHE A 146 -2.95 -12.37 -23.76
CA PHE A 146 -3.99 -12.74 -24.73
C PHE A 146 -4.61 -11.50 -25.38
N GLN A 147 -5.42 -11.70 -26.41
CA GLN A 147 -6.15 -10.61 -27.05
C GLN A 147 -7.21 -10.07 -26.09
N GLY A 148 -6.95 -8.92 -25.47
CA GLY A 148 -7.81 -8.33 -24.44
C GLY A 148 -7.14 -8.07 -23.10
N GLY A 149 -5.91 -8.53 -22.89
CA GLY A 149 -5.13 -8.18 -21.71
C GLY A 149 -4.08 -9.21 -21.31
N GLN A 150 -3.78 -9.21 -20.02
CA GLN A 150 -2.84 -10.14 -19.41
C GLN A 150 -3.42 -10.64 -18.08
N VAL A 151 -3.22 -11.92 -17.77
CA VAL A 151 -3.43 -12.47 -16.42
C VAL A 151 -2.14 -13.05 -15.90
N ARG A 152 -1.96 -13.01 -14.59
CA ARG A 152 -0.78 -13.55 -13.91
C ARG A 152 -1.28 -14.52 -12.83
N PRO A 153 -1.61 -15.76 -13.20
CA PRO A 153 -1.96 -16.80 -12.23
C PRO A 153 -0.76 -17.10 -11.34
N ASP A 154 -1.01 -17.48 -10.09
CA ASP A 154 0.07 -17.87 -9.18
C ASP A 154 0.85 -19.07 -9.72
N HIS A 155 0.15 -20.08 -10.25
CA HIS A 155 0.76 -21.22 -10.91
C HIS A 155 0.03 -21.64 -12.20
N GLN A 156 0.83 -22.04 -13.18
CA GLN A 156 0.43 -22.70 -14.41
C GLN A 156 1.04 -24.10 -14.38
N VAL A 157 0.21 -25.14 -14.49
CA VAL A 157 0.66 -26.53 -14.37
C VAL A 157 0.24 -27.31 -15.61
N THR A 158 1.17 -28.08 -16.19
CA THR A 158 0.82 -29.12 -17.16
C THR A 158 0.44 -30.37 -16.39
N LEU A 159 -0.83 -30.72 -16.41
CA LEU A 159 -1.38 -31.90 -15.73
C LEU A 159 -0.91 -33.20 -16.40
N PRO A 160 -1.05 -34.37 -15.74
CA PRO A 160 -0.60 -35.66 -16.29
C PRO A 160 -1.19 -36.02 -17.66
N ASP A 161 -2.39 -35.53 -17.98
CA ASP A 161 -3.08 -35.73 -19.25
C ASP A 161 -2.61 -34.74 -20.36
N GLY A 162 -1.68 -33.83 -20.04
CA GLY A 162 -1.19 -32.78 -20.92
C GLY A 162 -1.99 -31.47 -20.86
N THR A 163 -3.12 -31.43 -20.14
CA THR A 163 -3.95 -30.24 -20.02
C THR A 163 -3.22 -29.14 -19.23
N GLN A 164 -3.32 -27.89 -19.68
CA GLN A 164 -2.79 -26.74 -18.95
C GLN A 164 -3.82 -26.26 -17.92
N ALA A 165 -3.46 -26.23 -16.64
CA ALA A 165 -4.34 -25.82 -15.55
C ALA A 165 -3.82 -24.59 -14.80
N LEU A 166 -4.76 -23.79 -14.31
CA LEU A 166 -4.49 -22.59 -13.51
C LEU A 166 -4.76 -22.87 -12.04
N PHE A 167 -3.78 -22.56 -11.19
CA PHE A 167 -3.93 -22.60 -9.74
C PHE A 167 -3.66 -21.22 -9.14
N GLU A 168 -4.48 -20.85 -8.15
CA GLU A 168 -4.39 -19.58 -7.41
C GLU A 168 -4.27 -19.88 -5.92
N ILE A 169 -3.33 -19.25 -5.23
CA ILE A 169 -3.16 -19.37 -3.77
C ILE A 169 -3.76 -18.14 -3.10
N GLU A 170 -4.91 -18.30 -2.50
CA GLU A 170 -5.59 -17.19 -1.83
C GLU A 170 -5.37 -17.23 -0.32
N GLN A 171 -5.30 -16.06 0.31
CA GLN A 171 -5.25 -15.97 1.76
C GLN A 171 -6.65 -15.64 2.30
N ARG A 172 -6.73 -14.93 3.43
CA ARG A 172 -8.01 -14.44 3.94
C ARG A 172 -8.51 -13.30 3.07
N ALA A 173 -9.66 -13.49 2.43
CA ALA A 173 -10.39 -12.39 1.82
C ALA A 173 -11.19 -11.62 2.87
N TYR A 174 -11.24 -10.30 2.70
CA TYR A 174 -12.10 -9.40 3.46
C TYR A 174 -13.11 -8.76 2.51
N PRO A 175 -14.22 -8.18 2.99
CA PRO A 175 -15.15 -7.46 2.12
C PRO A 175 -14.47 -6.39 1.24
N ALA A 176 -13.43 -5.73 1.75
CA ALA A 176 -12.59 -4.80 0.98
C ALA A 176 -11.85 -5.45 -0.22
N SER A 177 -11.69 -6.78 -0.23
CA SER A 177 -11.08 -7.53 -1.34
C SER A 177 -12.03 -7.75 -2.51
N LEU A 178 -13.34 -7.52 -2.35
CA LEU A 178 -14.37 -7.84 -3.34
C LEU A 178 -14.09 -7.21 -4.71
N ARG A 179 -13.69 -5.93 -4.76
CA ARG A 179 -13.36 -5.25 -6.03
C ARG A 179 -12.11 -5.85 -6.70
N ARG A 180 -11.07 -6.17 -5.92
CA ARG A 180 -9.85 -6.85 -6.44
C ARG A 180 -10.20 -8.21 -7.03
N ILE A 181 -11.03 -8.97 -6.32
CA ILE A 181 -11.51 -10.28 -6.74
C ILE A 181 -12.34 -10.15 -8.03
N LEU A 182 -13.28 -9.20 -8.08
CA LEU A 182 -14.11 -8.95 -9.27
C LEU A 182 -13.26 -8.58 -10.49
N ASN A 183 -12.25 -7.73 -10.33
CA ASN A 183 -11.32 -7.40 -11.42
C ASN A 183 -10.50 -8.63 -11.87
N SER A 184 -10.03 -9.45 -10.92
CA SER A 184 -9.34 -10.71 -11.25
C SER A 184 -10.24 -11.66 -12.04
N LEU A 185 -11.50 -11.83 -11.61
CA LEU A 185 -12.49 -12.66 -12.31
C LEU A 185 -12.83 -12.10 -13.69
N ARG A 186 -12.93 -10.78 -13.88
CA ARG A 186 -13.13 -10.14 -15.19
C ARG A 186 -11.98 -10.40 -16.15
N HIS A 187 -10.73 -10.29 -15.69
CA HIS A 187 -9.58 -10.61 -16.55
C HIS A 187 -9.52 -12.11 -16.90
N LYS A 188 -9.87 -12.99 -15.97
CA LYS A 188 -10.01 -14.43 -16.23
C LYS A 188 -11.12 -14.72 -17.23
N GLN A 189 -12.27 -14.08 -17.08
CA GLN A 189 -13.36 -14.18 -18.03
C GLN A 189 -12.89 -13.78 -19.44
N ALA A 190 -12.20 -12.65 -19.57
CA ALA A 190 -11.65 -12.21 -20.85
C ALA A 190 -10.64 -13.22 -21.43
N LEU A 191 -9.80 -13.85 -20.59
CA LEU A 191 -8.92 -14.94 -21.04
C LEU A 191 -9.73 -16.11 -21.61
N PHE A 192 -10.73 -16.62 -20.88
CA PHE A 192 -11.50 -17.79 -21.29
C PHE A 192 -12.45 -17.51 -22.47
N GLN A 193 -12.75 -16.24 -22.76
CA GLN A 193 -13.44 -15.83 -23.99
C GLN A 193 -12.49 -15.69 -25.19
N SER A 194 -11.18 -15.60 -24.95
CA SER A 194 -10.18 -15.48 -26.01
C SER A 194 -9.80 -16.84 -26.61
N PRO A 195 -9.30 -16.88 -27.86
CA PRO A 195 -8.77 -18.11 -28.45
C PRO A 195 -7.66 -18.75 -27.60
N GLN A 196 -6.83 -17.93 -26.94
CA GLN A 196 -5.77 -18.40 -26.05
C GLN A 196 -6.31 -19.09 -24.79
N GLY A 197 -7.58 -18.87 -24.41
CA GLY A 197 -8.24 -19.53 -23.30
C GLY A 197 -8.55 -21.00 -23.55
N GLN A 198 -8.77 -21.41 -24.80
CA GLN A 198 -9.21 -22.76 -25.17
C GLN A 198 -8.19 -23.86 -24.85
N ARG A 199 -6.90 -23.51 -24.72
CA ARG A 199 -5.84 -24.45 -24.34
C ARG A 199 -5.75 -24.73 -22.84
N TRP A 200 -6.47 -23.95 -22.03
CA TRP A 200 -6.48 -24.07 -20.59
C TRP A 200 -7.73 -24.82 -20.13
N SER A 201 -7.59 -25.62 -19.07
CA SER A 201 -8.74 -26.16 -18.35
C SER A 201 -9.69 -25.01 -17.98
N PRO A 202 -11.00 -25.14 -18.24
CA PRO A 202 -12.00 -24.17 -17.80
C PRO A 202 -12.21 -24.21 -16.28
N VAL A 203 -11.44 -25.00 -15.53
CA VAL A 203 -11.52 -25.12 -14.07
C VAL A 203 -10.32 -24.43 -13.42
N ILE A 204 -10.56 -23.27 -12.81
CA ILE A 204 -9.57 -22.57 -12.00
C ILE A 204 -9.59 -23.15 -10.59
N ARG A 205 -8.44 -23.64 -10.13
CA ARG A 205 -8.27 -24.28 -8.82
C ARG A 205 -7.72 -23.28 -7.81
N MET A 206 -8.52 -22.90 -6.83
CA MET A 206 -8.13 -21.96 -5.78
C MET A 206 -7.78 -22.69 -4.49
N LEU A 207 -6.51 -22.58 -4.08
CA LEU A 207 -6.00 -23.13 -2.84
C LEU A 207 -5.98 -22.04 -1.76
N ILE A 208 -6.91 -22.13 -0.81
CA ILE A 208 -7.00 -21.13 0.26
C ILE A 208 -6.04 -21.52 1.40
N HIS A 209 -5.10 -20.65 1.74
CA HIS A 209 -4.14 -20.84 2.82
C HIS A 209 -4.76 -20.61 4.22
N LEU A 210 -5.88 -21.30 4.49
CA LEU A 210 -6.64 -21.28 5.73
C LEU A 210 -7.23 -22.68 6.00
N PRO A 211 -7.34 -23.14 7.26
CA PRO A 211 -8.03 -24.38 7.58
C PRO A 211 -9.55 -24.26 7.36
N ARG A 212 -10.27 -25.39 7.17
CA ARG A 212 -11.77 -25.45 7.08
C ARG A 212 -12.44 -25.01 8.38
N LYS A 213 -12.41 -23.71 8.63
CA LYS A 213 -13.02 -23.03 9.77
C LYS A 213 -13.77 -21.79 9.27
N GLN A 214 -14.33 -21.03 10.18
CA GLN A 214 -15.11 -19.82 9.88
C GLN A 214 -14.40 -18.84 8.92
N SER A 215 -13.07 -18.70 9.01
CA SER A 215 -12.31 -17.81 8.12
C SER A 215 -12.25 -18.30 6.66
N TYR A 216 -12.18 -19.61 6.44
CA TYR A 216 -12.25 -20.23 5.12
C TYR A 216 -13.64 -20.01 4.50
N GLN A 217 -14.69 -20.32 5.26
CA GLN A 217 -16.07 -20.10 4.84
C GLN A 217 -16.38 -18.63 4.53
N ARG A 218 -15.85 -17.70 5.33
CA ARG A 218 -15.98 -16.25 5.06
C ARG A 218 -15.27 -15.85 3.76
N THR A 219 -14.09 -16.41 3.50
CA THR A 219 -13.33 -16.17 2.27
C THR A 219 -14.11 -16.67 1.06
N LEU A 220 -14.65 -17.90 1.12
CA LEU A 220 -15.49 -18.45 0.07
C LEU A 220 -16.72 -17.58 -0.22
N ARG A 221 -17.43 -17.11 0.81
CA ARG A 221 -18.62 -16.25 0.61
C ARG A 221 -18.30 -14.93 -0.11
N ILE A 222 -17.13 -14.34 0.15
CA ILE A 222 -16.71 -13.10 -0.54
C ILE A 222 -16.41 -13.39 -2.02
N TRP A 223 -15.72 -14.49 -2.30
CA TRP A 223 -15.50 -14.95 -3.67
C TRP A 223 -16.81 -15.29 -4.38
N GLN A 224 -17.76 -15.90 -3.66
CA GLN A 224 -19.08 -16.19 -4.19
C GLN A 224 -19.84 -14.92 -4.56
N GLN A 225 -19.83 -13.93 -3.67
CA GLN A 225 -20.45 -12.65 -3.95
C GLN A 225 -19.85 -11.98 -5.19
N ALA A 226 -18.52 -12.05 -5.37
CA ALA A 226 -17.88 -11.51 -6.57
C ALA A 226 -18.26 -12.32 -7.83
N TRP A 227 -18.37 -13.64 -7.71
CA TRP A 227 -18.82 -14.53 -8.77
C TRP A 227 -20.23 -14.19 -9.22
N ASP A 228 -21.18 -14.11 -8.29
CA ASP A 228 -22.59 -13.85 -8.57
C ASP A 228 -22.78 -12.47 -9.24
N LEU A 229 -22.05 -11.45 -8.77
CA LEU A 229 -22.05 -10.13 -9.39
C LEU A 229 -21.55 -10.19 -10.84
N LEU A 230 -20.47 -10.91 -11.11
CA LEU A 230 -19.95 -11.05 -12.47
C LEU A 230 -20.89 -11.87 -13.37
N ALA A 231 -21.47 -12.94 -12.85
CA ALA A 231 -22.43 -13.77 -13.58
C ALA A 231 -23.68 -12.95 -13.96
N GLN A 232 -24.19 -12.12 -13.04
CA GLN A 232 -25.32 -11.21 -13.31
C GLN A 232 -25.00 -10.19 -14.41
N ASP A 233 -23.80 -9.59 -14.38
CA ASP A 233 -23.34 -8.66 -15.42
C ASP A 233 -23.28 -9.30 -16.82
N GLN A 234 -23.20 -10.64 -16.90
CA GLN A 234 -22.92 -11.40 -18.13
C GLN A 234 -24.07 -12.30 -18.59
N GLY A 235 -25.25 -12.19 -17.97
CA GLY A 235 -26.43 -12.97 -18.37
C GLY A 235 -26.46 -14.41 -17.83
N GLY A 236 -25.69 -14.71 -16.77
CA GLY A 236 -25.85 -15.88 -15.91
C GLY A 236 -24.75 -16.94 -15.99
N ASN A 237 -24.08 -17.10 -17.14
CA ASN A 237 -23.04 -18.12 -17.31
C ASN A 237 -21.66 -17.53 -17.60
N LEU A 238 -20.66 -17.97 -16.83
CA LEU A 238 -19.25 -17.65 -17.06
C LEU A 238 -18.57 -18.80 -17.83
N PRO A 239 -17.56 -18.50 -18.68
CA PRO A 239 -16.89 -19.48 -19.53
C PRO A 239 -15.86 -20.36 -18.78
N PHE A 240 -15.85 -20.30 -17.45
CA PHE A 240 -14.98 -21.07 -16.58
C PHE A 240 -15.72 -21.39 -15.27
N THR A 241 -15.10 -22.21 -14.44
CA THR A 241 -15.56 -22.55 -13.09
C THR A 241 -14.43 -22.31 -12.10
N LEU A 242 -14.78 -22.00 -10.84
CA LEU A 242 -13.81 -21.84 -9.77
C LEU A 242 -14.11 -22.84 -8.66
N LEU A 243 -13.11 -23.67 -8.36
CA LEU A 243 -13.15 -24.68 -7.32
C LEU A 243 -12.20 -24.27 -6.21
N ALA A 244 -12.61 -24.44 -4.96
CA ALA A 244 -11.79 -24.06 -3.82
C ALA A 244 -11.50 -25.25 -2.90
N MET A 245 -10.29 -25.33 -2.37
CA MET A 245 -9.97 -26.21 -1.26
C MET A 245 -8.89 -25.60 -0.36
N PRO A 246 -8.77 -26.02 0.91
CA PRO A 246 -7.66 -25.62 1.75
C PRO A 246 -6.32 -26.09 1.18
N LEU A 247 -5.33 -25.20 1.15
CA LEU A 247 -3.97 -25.52 0.70
C LEU A 247 -3.37 -26.71 1.49
N ALA A 248 -3.62 -26.78 2.79
CA ALA A 248 -3.10 -27.85 3.64
C ALA A 248 -3.69 -29.24 3.28
N GLU A 249 -4.94 -29.30 2.80
CA GLU A 249 -5.56 -30.55 2.35
C GLU A 249 -4.97 -30.98 1.02
N PHE A 250 -4.78 -30.04 0.09
CA PHE A 250 -4.11 -30.31 -1.19
C PHE A 250 -2.66 -30.78 -1.00
N GLN A 251 -1.93 -30.22 -0.03
CA GLN A 251 -0.57 -30.64 0.28
C GLN A 251 -0.47 -32.07 0.83
N GLN A 252 -1.51 -32.56 1.50
CA GLN A 252 -1.54 -33.91 2.06
C GLN A 252 -1.90 -34.95 1.01
N ASP A 253 -2.85 -34.61 0.14
CA ASP A 253 -3.35 -35.48 -0.92
C ASP A 253 -3.60 -34.62 -2.17
N PRO A 254 -2.60 -34.44 -3.05
CA PRO A 254 -2.75 -33.54 -4.19
C PRO A 254 -3.73 -34.10 -5.24
N ASP A 255 -4.66 -33.26 -5.72
CA ASP A 255 -5.56 -33.59 -6.82
C ASP A 255 -5.08 -32.97 -8.14
N TRP A 256 -4.33 -33.75 -8.92
CA TRP A 256 -3.80 -33.36 -10.23
C TRP A 256 -4.68 -33.79 -11.41
N GLN A 257 -5.93 -34.21 -11.17
CA GLN A 257 -6.81 -34.74 -12.22
C GLN A 257 -7.52 -33.62 -13.00
N GLU A 258 -7.90 -33.93 -14.25
CA GLU A 258 -8.78 -33.12 -15.08
C GLU A 258 -9.93 -34.00 -15.62
N PRO A 259 -11.20 -33.69 -15.29
CA PRO A 259 -11.63 -32.70 -14.31
C PRO A 259 -11.25 -33.09 -12.86
N PRO A 260 -11.18 -32.14 -11.91
CA PRO A 260 -10.94 -32.43 -10.49
C PRO A 260 -12.01 -33.31 -9.84
N LEU A 261 -11.64 -34.01 -8.77
CA LEU A 261 -12.54 -34.84 -7.98
C LEU A 261 -13.54 -33.96 -7.21
N ARG A 262 -14.75 -33.77 -7.76
CA ARG A 262 -15.77 -32.83 -7.22
C ARG A 262 -16.03 -32.96 -5.72
N GLU A 263 -16.02 -34.18 -5.18
CA GLU A 263 -16.28 -34.44 -3.74
C GLU A 263 -15.26 -33.78 -2.80
N ARG A 264 -14.07 -33.44 -3.31
CA ARG A 264 -12.97 -32.87 -2.53
C ARG A 264 -12.94 -31.35 -2.56
N TRP A 265 -13.57 -30.75 -3.57
CA TRP A 265 -13.51 -29.31 -3.85
C TRP A 265 -14.84 -28.63 -3.56
N ASP A 266 -14.78 -27.46 -2.92
CA ASP A 266 -15.95 -26.61 -2.74
C ASP A 266 -16.18 -25.82 -4.03
N GLY A 267 -17.20 -26.20 -4.81
CA GLY A 267 -17.63 -25.46 -5.98
C GLY A 267 -18.34 -24.17 -5.55
N LEU A 268 -17.86 -23.02 -6.02
CA LEU A 268 -18.50 -21.75 -5.69
C LEU A 268 -19.95 -21.70 -6.20
N GLN A 269 -20.23 -22.28 -7.37
CA GLN A 269 -21.58 -22.29 -7.95
C GLN A 269 -22.62 -23.08 -7.12
N GLU A 270 -22.20 -23.99 -6.24
CA GLU A 270 -23.09 -24.96 -5.58
C GLU A 270 -23.49 -24.58 -4.14
N VAL A 271 -22.79 -23.62 -3.51
CA VAL A 271 -23.06 -23.20 -2.12
C VAL A 271 -24.42 -22.47 -1.97
N SER A 272 -25.03 -22.07 -3.07
CA SER A 272 -26.38 -21.47 -3.11
C SER A 272 -27.53 -22.47 -2.88
N SER A 273 -27.25 -23.78 -2.72
CA SER A 273 -28.31 -24.80 -2.63
C SER A 273 -28.73 -25.21 -1.21
N VAL A 274 -28.09 -24.72 -0.14
CA VAL A 274 -28.56 -25.02 1.23
C VAL A 274 -29.60 -23.99 1.68
N ALA A 275 -30.84 -24.28 1.28
CA ALA A 275 -32.12 -23.85 1.85
C ALA A 275 -32.48 -22.35 1.82
N ALA A 276 -33.00 -21.89 0.68
CA ALA A 276 -34.08 -20.91 0.65
C ALA A 276 -35.35 -21.60 0.08
N PRO A 277 -36.53 -21.46 0.70
CA PRO A 277 -37.75 -22.06 0.18
C PRO A 277 -38.13 -21.44 -1.18
N PRO A 278 -38.78 -22.19 -2.08
CA PRO A 278 -38.93 -21.80 -3.47
C PRO A 278 -39.83 -20.57 -3.60
N ALA A 279 -39.25 -19.46 -4.04
CA ALA A 279 -40.02 -18.29 -4.45
C ALA A 279 -40.76 -18.62 -5.75
N LYS A 280 -42.09 -18.62 -5.66
CA LYS A 280 -42.99 -18.66 -6.81
C LYS A 280 -42.62 -17.55 -7.79
N VAL A 281 -42.61 -17.90 -9.06
CA VAL A 281 -42.52 -16.99 -10.20
C VAL A 281 -43.52 -15.85 -10.01
N THR A 282 -43.02 -14.63 -9.82
CA THR A 282 -43.82 -13.41 -9.95
C THR A 282 -43.15 -12.45 -10.91
N THR A 283 -43.96 -12.07 -11.89
CA THR A 283 -43.79 -11.08 -12.95
C THR A 283 -43.22 -9.74 -12.49
N PRO A 284 -42.67 -8.92 -13.41
CA PRO A 284 -41.88 -7.75 -13.07
C PRO A 284 -42.77 -6.63 -12.51
N VAL A 285 -42.58 -6.29 -11.23
CA VAL A 285 -43.28 -5.15 -10.61
C VAL A 285 -42.44 -3.89 -10.75
N LYS A 286 -43.10 -2.87 -11.29
CA LYS A 286 -42.63 -1.50 -11.50
C LYS A 286 -42.07 -0.88 -10.21
N ARG A 287 -40.97 -0.14 -10.38
CA ARG A 287 -40.40 0.81 -9.41
C ARG A 287 -41.47 1.74 -8.84
N SER A 288 -41.80 1.56 -7.57
CA SER A 288 -41.82 2.61 -6.55
C SER A 288 -42.49 2.07 -5.29
N GLN A 289 -41.77 1.99 -4.18
CA GLN A 289 -42.30 2.22 -2.84
C GLN A 289 -41.13 2.35 -1.86
N ARG A 290 -41.12 3.47 -1.13
CA ARG A 290 -40.19 3.76 -0.04
C ARG A 290 -40.26 2.64 1.00
N ALA A 291 -39.10 2.15 1.44
CA ALA A 291 -39.00 1.14 2.47
C ALA A 291 -39.66 1.61 3.80
N PRO A 292 -40.35 0.71 4.53
CA PRO A 292 -41.00 1.05 5.79
C PRO A 292 -39.99 1.51 6.86
N GLN A 293 -40.35 2.52 7.66
CA GLN A 293 -39.49 3.16 8.67
C GLN A 293 -38.92 2.22 9.74
N ALA A 294 -39.50 1.03 9.93
CA ALA A 294 -38.95 0.00 10.83
C ALA A 294 -37.64 -0.62 10.28
N LEU A 295 -37.40 -0.57 8.96
CA LEU A 295 -36.14 -0.96 8.30
C LEU A 295 -35.12 0.21 8.21
N LEU A 296 -35.43 1.38 8.78
CA LEU A 296 -34.54 2.55 8.78
C LEU A 296 -33.66 2.65 10.05
N ARG A 297 -33.83 1.75 11.03
CA ARG A 297 -32.88 1.65 12.14
C ARG A 297 -31.73 0.76 11.70
N ARG A 298 -30.76 1.39 11.04
CA ARG A 298 -29.44 0.78 10.83
C ARG A 298 -28.83 0.48 12.19
N THR A 299 -28.32 -0.73 12.32
CA THR A 299 -27.48 -1.08 13.46
C THR A 299 -26.15 -0.33 13.35
N PRO A 300 -25.45 -0.04 14.47
CA PRO A 300 -24.10 0.52 14.41
C PRO A 300 -23.13 -0.30 13.56
N GLU A 301 -23.37 -1.61 13.43
CA GLU A 301 -22.60 -2.53 12.59
C GLU A 301 -22.87 -2.31 11.10
N GLU A 302 -24.13 -2.12 10.71
CA GLU A 302 -24.53 -1.74 9.35
C GLU A 302 -24.04 -0.34 8.98
N ASP A 303 -24.09 0.61 9.92
CA ASP A 303 -23.53 1.95 9.73
C ASP A 303 -22.00 1.90 9.61
N HIS A 304 -21.33 1.04 10.38
CA HIS A 304 -19.89 0.83 10.25
C HIS A 304 -19.53 0.26 8.88
N LEU A 305 -20.27 -0.75 8.41
CA LEU A 305 -20.07 -1.33 7.09
C LEU A 305 -20.35 -0.32 5.97
N LEU A 306 -21.42 0.48 6.11
CA LEU A 306 -21.77 1.52 5.17
C LEU A 306 -20.70 2.63 5.14
N LEU A 307 -20.25 3.10 6.30
CA LEU A 307 -19.20 4.13 6.38
C LEU A 307 -17.85 3.61 5.86
N GLN A 308 -17.52 2.34 6.06
CA GLN A 308 -16.34 1.73 5.43
C GLN A 308 -16.48 1.67 3.90
N ALA A 309 -17.66 1.29 3.40
CA ALA A 309 -17.92 1.25 1.96
C ALA A 309 -17.90 2.65 1.33
N LEU A 310 -18.51 3.64 1.98
CA LEU A 310 -18.49 5.05 1.57
C LEU A 310 -17.08 5.65 1.66
N TRP A 311 -16.29 5.29 2.67
CA TRP A 311 -14.89 5.71 2.79
C TRP A 311 -14.03 5.13 1.67
N LEU A 312 -14.23 3.86 1.32
CA LEU A 312 -13.56 3.22 0.17
C LEU A 312 -13.98 3.89 -1.14
N TRP A 313 -15.28 4.16 -1.33
CA TRP A 313 -15.79 4.88 -2.50
C TRP A 313 -15.18 6.28 -2.60
N PHE A 314 -15.11 7.02 -1.49
CA PHE A 314 -14.45 8.33 -1.42
C PHE A 314 -12.95 8.27 -1.76
N ARG A 315 -12.21 7.27 -1.24
CA ARG A 315 -10.79 7.07 -1.56
C ARG A 315 -10.55 6.69 -3.03
N GLU A 316 -11.53 6.08 -3.67
CA GLU A 316 -11.46 5.68 -5.08
C GLU A 316 -11.88 6.82 -6.02
N GLU A 317 -12.86 7.64 -5.62
CA GLU A 317 -13.23 8.90 -6.26
C GLU A 317 -12.27 10.05 -5.95
N GLU A 318 -11.32 9.84 -5.04
CA GLU A 318 -10.34 10.85 -4.65
C GLU A 318 -9.61 11.40 -5.88
N ARG A 319 -9.46 10.64 -6.98
CA ARG A 319 -8.90 11.16 -8.26
C ARG A 319 -9.63 12.41 -8.81
N TRP A 320 -10.94 12.53 -8.61
CA TRP A 320 -11.73 13.70 -9.01
C TRP A 320 -11.74 14.83 -7.96
N HIS A 321 -11.42 14.51 -6.71
CA HIS A 321 -11.24 15.48 -5.62
C HIS A 321 -9.79 15.98 -5.50
N ILE A 322 -8.80 15.21 -5.95
CA ILE A 322 -7.36 15.50 -5.98
C ILE A 322 -7.04 16.63 -6.96
N GLU A 323 -7.81 16.77 -8.04
CA GLU A 323 -7.72 17.92 -8.94
C GLU A 323 -8.42 19.18 -8.38
N ARG A 324 -9.30 19.02 -7.37
CA ARG A 324 -10.16 20.09 -6.83
C ARG A 324 -9.71 20.63 -5.47
N TYR A 325 -8.93 19.86 -4.70
CA TYR A 325 -8.44 20.22 -3.36
C TYR A 325 -6.94 19.97 -3.24
N ALA A 326 -6.19 20.93 -2.70
CA ALA A 326 -4.74 20.80 -2.52
C ALA A 326 -4.39 19.70 -1.51
N ARG A 327 -3.30 18.98 -1.77
CA ARG A 327 -2.72 18.00 -0.83
C ARG A 327 -1.59 18.63 -0.02
N PRO A 328 -1.43 18.24 1.25
CA PRO A 328 -0.27 18.64 2.03
C PRO A 328 1.00 18.05 1.40
N THR A 329 2.00 18.89 1.18
CA THR A 329 3.31 18.51 0.65
C THR A 329 4.41 18.99 1.60
N SER A 330 5.52 18.25 1.73
CA SER A 330 6.66 18.67 2.54
C SER A 330 7.31 19.97 2.02
N VAL A 331 7.31 20.14 0.69
CA VAL A 331 7.78 21.36 -0.01
C VAL A 331 7.07 22.63 0.49
N PHE A 332 5.87 22.52 1.06
CA PHE A 332 5.20 23.65 1.71
C PHE A 332 6.07 24.30 2.78
N PHE A 333 6.67 23.50 3.68
CA PHE A 333 7.51 24.02 4.76
C PHE A 333 8.81 24.59 4.21
N ASP A 334 9.42 23.94 3.21
CA ASP A 334 10.61 24.46 2.52
C ASP A 334 10.31 25.84 1.89
N THR A 335 9.10 26.02 1.34
CA THR A 335 8.68 27.30 0.76
C THR A 335 8.51 28.38 1.83
N MET A 336 7.92 28.04 2.99
CA MET A 336 7.80 28.98 4.11
C MET A 336 9.19 29.36 4.65
N ASP A 337 10.12 28.40 4.70
CA ASP A 337 11.49 28.62 5.14
C ASP A 337 12.28 29.55 4.20
N VAL A 338 12.12 29.41 2.89
CA VAL A 338 12.70 30.35 1.90
C VAL A 338 12.18 31.77 2.12
N ILE A 339 10.88 31.93 2.38
CA ILE A 339 10.28 33.25 2.67
C ILE A 339 10.84 33.80 3.98
N TYR A 340 10.91 32.96 5.01
CA TYR A 340 11.37 33.35 6.34
C TYR A 340 12.86 33.71 6.34
N THR A 341 13.72 32.95 5.68
CA THR A 341 15.16 33.20 5.61
C THR A 341 15.47 34.58 5.01
N ALA A 342 14.64 35.05 4.05
CA ALA A 342 14.77 36.38 3.46
C ALA A 342 14.38 37.54 4.40
N SER A 343 14.02 37.27 5.66
CA SER A 343 13.80 38.30 6.68
C SER A 343 15.10 38.81 7.30
N GLY A 344 16.23 38.12 7.07
CA GLY A 344 17.56 38.59 7.46
C GLY A 344 17.97 38.30 8.91
N PHE A 345 17.20 37.46 9.63
CA PHE A 345 17.52 37.08 11.03
C PHE A 345 18.77 36.18 11.17
N GLU A 346 19.35 35.66 10.08
CA GLU A 346 20.51 34.77 10.12
C GLU A 346 21.86 35.49 9.89
N ASP A 347 21.87 36.65 9.23
CA ASP A 347 23.10 37.31 8.74
C ASP A 347 23.67 38.40 9.69
N GLY A 348 23.10 38.56 10.89
CA GLY A 348 23.75 39.25 12.03
C GLY A 348 23.87 40.78 11.98
N LEU A 349 23.19 41.48 11.05
CA LEU A 349 23.11 42.94 11.07
C LEU A 349 21.96 43.40 11.97
N LEU A 350 22.25 43.64 13.25
CA LEU A 350 21.28 44.05 14.30
C LEU A 350 20.35 45.23 13.88
N LEU A 351 20.82 46.13 13.02
CA LEU A 351 20.00 47.24 12.50
C LEU A 351 18.97 46.79 11.46
N GLN A 352 19.23 45.71 10.72
CA GLN A 352 18.28 45.11 9.78
C GLN A 352 17.21 44.31 10.54
N GLU A 353 17.58 43.63 11.63
CA GLU A 353 16.64 42.93 12.51
C GLU A 353 15.63 43.88 13.19
N ALA A 354 16.04 45.12 13.46
CA ALA A 354 15.17 46.17 13.99
C ALA A 354 14.27 46.83 12.91
N GLY A 355 14.52 46.53 11.64
CA GLY A 355 13.82 47.10 10.49
C GLY A 355 12.62 46.29 9.99
N ILE A 356 11.91 46.81 9.00
CA ILE A 356 10.87 46.07 8.29
C ILE A 356 11.56 45.01 7.39
N PRO A 357 11.20 43.71 7.49
CA PRO A 357 11.83 42.63 6.73
C PRO A 357 11.36 42.61 5.26
N TRP A 358 11.84 43.57 4.47
CA TRP A 358 11.37 43.79 3.09
C TRP A 358 11.57 42.59 2.16
N GLY A 359 12.65 41.81 2.33
CA GLY A 359 12.91 40.62 1.52
C GLY A 359 11.82 39.56 1.68
N ALA A 360 11.54 39.18 2.93
CA ALA A 360 10.48 38.23 3.25
C ALA A 360 9.08 38.75 2.85
N ILE A 361 8.78 40.04 3.07
CA ILE A 361 7.52 40.65 2.64
C ILE A 361 7.38 40.63 1.12
N TYR A 362 8.46 40.92 0.38
CA TYR A 362 8.46 40.85 -1.09
C TYR A 362 8.18 39.43 -1.58
N LEU A 363 8.88 38.42 -1.03
CA LEU A 363 8.68 37.02 -1.41
C LEU A 363 7.26 36.53 -1.06
N LEU A 364 6.76 36.87 0.12
CA LEU A 364 5.40 36.54 0.52
C LEU A 364 4.36 37.21 -0.40
N ARG A 365 4.59 38.46 -0.81
CA ARG A 365 3.73 39.14 -1.78
C ARG A 365 3.75 38.46 -3.15
N GLN A 366 4.91 38.07 -3.65
CA GLN A 366 5.02 37.35 -4.92
C GLN A 366 4.38 35.97 -4.84
N TYR A 367 4.55 35.28 -3.71
CA TYR A 367 3.88 34.02 -3.44
C TYR A 367 2.36 34.17 -3.50
N LEU A 368 1.79 35.17 -2.83
CA LEU A 368 0.35 35.44 -2.89
C LEU A 368 -0.14 35.84 -4.30
N ARG A 369 0.67 36.56 -5.08
CA ARG A 369 0.36 36.90 -6.48
C ARG A 369 0.36 35.68 -7.39
N GLY A 370 1.28 34.73 -7.17
CA GLY A 370 1.29 33.44 -7.85
C GLY A 370 0.08 32.56 -7.51
N HIS A 371 -0.61 32.85 -6.40
CA HIS A 371 -1.77 32.09 -5.92
C HIS A 371 -3.02 33.00 -5.82
N PRO A 372 -3.61 33.44 -6.95
CA PRO A 372 -4.71 34.43 -6.94
C PRO A 372 -5.96 33.94 -6.20
N VAL A 373 -6.22 32.64 -6.21
CA VAL A 373 -7.33 32.01 -5.47
C VAL A 373 -7.13 32.15 -3.96
N LEU A 374 -5.92 31.84 -3.46
CA LEU A 374 -5.57 32.01 -2.05
C LEU A 374 -5.70 33.48 -1.64
N HIS A 375 -5.12 34.39 -2.43
CA HIS A 375 -5.19 35.81 -2.17
C HIS A 375 -6.64 36.31 -2.08
N GLN A 376 -7.52 35.88 -2.99
CA GLN A 376 -8.94 36.23 -2.93
C GLN A 376 -9.64 35.65 -1.68
N GLN A 377 -9.34 34.40 -1.31
CA GLN A 377 -9.91 33.75 -0.13
C GLN A 377 -9.47 34.46 1.16
N LEU A 378 -8.20 34.83 1.28
CA LEU A 378 -7.66 35.60 2.41
C LEU A 378 -8.32 36.97 2.51
N ARG A 379 -8.43 37.71 1.39
CA ARG A 379 -9.14 39.01 1.37
C ARG A 379 -10.59 38.90 1.82
N ARG A 380 -11.28 37.82 1.45
CA ARG A 380 -12.66 37.56 1.90
C ARG A 380 -12.70 37.21 3.38
N ALA A 381 -11.80 36.34 3.85
CA ALA A 381 -11.71 35.94 5.25
C ALA A 381 -11.45 37.16 6.14
N ILE A 382 -10.47 38.00 5.80
CA ILE A 382 -10.12 39.20 6.59
C ILE A 382 -11.25 40.25 6.61
N ARG A 383 -12.05 40.35 5.55
CA ARG A 383 -13.19 41.28 5.50
C ARG A 383 -14.44 40.77 6.19
N ARG A 384 -14.53 39.47 6.49
CA ARG A 384 -15.75 38.82 6.95
C ARG A 384 -16.07 39.28 8.37
N GLY A 385 -17.15 40.04 8.54
CA GLY A 385 -17.58 40.54 9.86
C GLY A 385 -17.06 41.94 10.22
N ASN A 386 -16.21 42.58 9.40
CA ASN A 386 -15.64 43.90 9.72
C ASN A 386 -16.66 45.04 9.90
N ARG A 387 -17.92 44.92 9.42
CA ARG A 387 -18.90 46.02 9.44
C ARG A 387 -19.83 46.05 10.65
N ASN A 388 -20.13 44.90 11.26
CA ASN A 388 -21.17 44.80 12.31
C ASN A 388 -20.69 44.08 13.59
N MET A 389 -19.40 43.75 13.71
CA MET A 389 -18.90 42.92 14.82
C MET A 389 -18.25 43.78 15.91
N ARG A 390 -18.63 43.54 17.17
CA ARG A 390 -17.94 44.13 18.33
C ARG A 390 -16.68 43.31 18.62
N TRP A 391 -15.52 43.95 18.49
CA TRP A 391 -14.24 43.30 18.73
C TRP A 391 -13.99 43.11 20.22
N ASN A 392 -13.68 41.86 20.59
CA ASN A 392 -13.11 41.49 21.88
C ASN A 392 -12.01 40.46 21.60
N VAL A 393 -11.18 40.16 22.61
CA VAL A 393 -10.05 39.21 22.47
C VAL A 393 -10.49 37.88 21.83
N SER A 394 -11.60 37.29 22.29
CA SER A 394 -12.09 36.02 21.78
C SER A 394 -12.51 36.10 20.31
N THR A 395 -13.18 37.18 19.94
CA THR A 395 -13.63 37.43 18.57
C THR A 395 -12.45 37.68 17.63
N ILE A 396 -11.43 38.40 18.10
CA ILE A 396 -10.20 38.67 17.35
C ILE A 396 -9.43 37.38 17.10
N LEU A 397 -9.18 36.58 18.15
CA LEU A 397 -8.49 35.30 18.03
C LEU A 397 -9.25 34.35 17.10
N HIS A 398 -10.57 34.24 17.26
CA HIS A 398 -11.38 33.43 16.35
C HIS A 398 -11.27 33.88 14.90
N HIS A 399 -11.32 35.20 14.65
CA HIS A 399 -11.21 35.74 13.30
C HIS A 399 -9.81 35.51 12.69
N MET A 400 -8.75 35.71 13.47
CA MET A 400 -7.39 35.37 13.06
C MET A 400 -7.27 33.88 12.73
N GLN A 401 -7.87 33.01 13.55
CA GLN A 401 -7.86 31.56 13.32
C GLN A 401 -8.55 31.20 11.99
N VAL A 402 -9.64 31.89 11.64
CA VAL A 402 -10.32 31.69 10.34
C VAL A 402 -9.39 32.01 9.17
N VAL A 403 -8.62 33.10 9.26
CA VAL A 403 -7.65 33.49 8.22
C VAL A 403 -6.51 32.46 8.14
N VAL A 404 -5.96 32.05 9.27
CA VAL A 404 -4.93 30.99 9.35
C VAL A 404 -5.44 29.68 8.76
N ASN A 405 -6.64 29.25 9.14
CA ASN A 405 -7.27 28.03 8.60
C ASN A 405 -7.49 28.14 7.09
N THR A 406 -7.82 29.33 6.59
CA THR A 406 -7.98 29.57 5.15
C THR A 406 -6.66 29.38 4.41
N PHE A 407 -5.55 29.92 4.95
CA PHE A 407 -4.22 29.74 4.39
C PHE A 407 -3.81 28.26 4.38
N LEU A 408 -3.93 27.57 5.52
CA LEU A 408 -3.55 26.16 5.65
C LEU A 408 -4.41 25.25 4.76
N ALA A 409 -5.73 25.46 4.74
CA ALA A 409 -6.64 24.65 3.94
C ALA A 409 -6.38 24.78 2.44
N TYR A 410 -5.95 25.96 1.99
CA TYR A 410 -5.52 26.15 0.59
C TYR A 410 -4.33 25.26 0.22
N HIS A 411 -3.49 24.88 1.19
CA HIS A 411 -2.35 23.98 1.02
C HIS A 411 -2.64 22.52 1.45
N GLY A 412 -3.90 22.20 1.74
CA GLY A 412 -4.29 20.85 2.18
C GLY A 412 -3.96 20.54 3.65
N TYR A 413 -3.51 21.53 4.41
CA TYR A 413 -3.23 21.39 5.83
C TYR A 413 -4.44 21.76 6.67
N ARG A 414 -4.53 21.11 7.83
CA ARG A 414 -5.46 21.48 8.89
C ARG A 414 -4.68 21.93 10.12
N PRO A 415 -5.23 22.82 10.95
CA PRO A 415 -4.58 23.31 12.18
C PRO A 415 -4.60 22.28 13.32
N ASP A 416 -5.17 21.09 13.10
CA ASP A 416 -5.31 20.00 14.06
C ASP A 416 -4.58 18.72 13.59
N GLY A 417 -4.02 17.97 14.54
CA GLY A 417 -3.33 16.70 14.29
C GLY A 417 -1.80 16.84 14.28
N PRO A 418 -1.07 16.35 13.25
CA PRO A 418 0.39 16.35 13.24
C PRO A 418 1.00 17.76 13.11
N LEU A 419 0.24 18.71 12.57
CA LEU A 419 0.52 20.14 12.57
C LEU A 419 -0.55 20.81 13.45
N GLN A 420 -0.13 21.43 14.54
CA GLN A 420 -1.01 22.19 15.43
C GLN A 420 -0.75 23.68 15.23
N VAL A 421 -1.76 24.43 14.81
CA VAL A 421 -1.65 25.88 14.63
C VAL A 421 -2.82 26.59 15.30
N TYR A 422 -2.51 27.46 16.26
CA TYR A 422 -3.53 28.18 17.01
C TYR A 422 -3.12 29.63 17.25
N THR A 423 -4.11 30.52 17.21
CA THR A 423 -3.92 31.92 17.60
C THR A 423 -3.92 32.04 19.12
N CYS A 424 -3.01 32.83 19.65
CA CYS A 424 -2.89 33.08 21.08
C CYS A 424 -2.61 34.55 21.38
N LEU A 425 -2.71 34.91 22.64
CA LEU A 425 -2.09 36.12 23.16
C LEU A 425 -0.69 35.78 23.63
N ALA A 426 0.25 36.70 23.47
CA ALA A 426 1.55 36.60 24.13
C ALA A 426 1.38 36.28 25.63
N SER A 427 2.19 35.35 26.14
CA SER A 427 2.13 34.94 27.56
C SER A 427 2.28 36.13 28.49
N TRP A 428 1.56 36.13 29.60
CA TRP A 428 1.65 37.16 30.64
C TRP A 428 3.05 37.29 31.23
N ASP A 429 3.81 36.20 31.19
CA ASP A 429 5.18 36.09 31.73
C ASP A 429 6.27 36.41 30.69
N SER A 430 5.89 36.75 29.44
CA SER A 430 6.84 37.12 28.39
C SER A 430 7.13 38.63 28.42
N PRO A 431 8.40 39.06 28.26
CA PRO A 431 8.76 40.48 28.14
C PRO A 431 8.33 41.10 26.81
N GLN A 432 7.67 40.35 25.92
CA GLN A 432 7.22 40.82 24.62
C GLN A 432 5.95 41.69 24.72
N PRO A 433 5.72 42.60 23.75
CA PRO A 433 4.48 43.35 23.66
C PRO A 433 3.26 42.42 23.70
N ARG A 434 2.20 42.84 24.40
CA ARG A 434 0.94 42.07 24.50
C ARG A 434 0.15 42.15 23.20
N THR A 435 0.66 41.47 22.18
CA THR A 435 0.05 41.38 20.86
C THR A 435 -0.61 40.03 20.66
N PHE A 436 -1.49 39.97 19.66
CA PHE A 436 -1.99 38.71 19.15
C PHE A 436 -0.90 38.01 18.35
N ASP A 437 -0.82 36.69 18.50
CA ASP A 437 0.23 35.86 17.93
C ASP A 437 -0.36 34.56 17.36
N VAL A 438 0.48 33.82 16.63
CA VAL A 438 0.19 32.50 16.09
C VAL A 438 1.24 31.53 16.62
N ALA A 439 0.81 30.47 17.30
CA ALA A 439 1.67 29.38 17.71
C ALA A 439 1.57 28.23 16.71
N VAL A 440 2.72 27.64 16.37
CA VAL A 440 2.85 26.49 15.47
C VAL A 440 3.61 25.39 16.21
N LYS A 441 3.09 24.16 16.18
CA LYS A 441 3.76 22.97 16.70
C LYS A 441 3.66 21.80 15.74
N ILE A 442 4.79 21.18 15.41
CA ILE A 442 4.89 20.04 14.49
C ILE A 442 5.22 18.79 15.33
N HIS A 443 4.24 17.89 15.46
CA HIS A 443 4.35 16.69 16.28
C HIS A 443 4.85 15.46 15.51
N SER A 444 4.95 15.57 14.18
CA SER A 444 5.38 14.47 13.31
C SER A 444 6.41 14.94 12.30
N TRP A 445 7.61 14.38 12.39
CA TRP A 445 8.71 14.64 11.46
C TRP A 445 8.40 14.24 10.02
N LEU A 446 7.42 13.36 9.80
CA LEU A 446 7.00 12.92 8.47
C LEU A 446 6.52 14.09 7.59
N LEU A 447 6.07 15.19 8.21
CA LEU A 447 5.66 16.42 7.51
C LEU A 447 6.84 17.15 6.83
N LEU A 448 8.07 16.93 7.29
CA LEU A 448 9.28 17.64 6.85
C LEU A 448 10.18 16.78 5.94
N SER A 449 9.64 15.69 5.38
CA SER A 449 10.40 14.76 4.55
C SER A 449 10.76 15.40 3.19
N SER A 450 12.00 15.88 3.04
CA SER A 450 12.63 16.29 1.76
C SER A 450 14.03 15.64 1.66
N PRO A 451 14.56 15.44 0.44
CA PRO A 451 15.46 14.34 0.09
C PRO A 451 16.90 14.53 0.61
N VAL A 452 17.52 13.39 0.92
CA VAL A 452 18.97 13.10 0.91
C VAL A 452 19.92 14.30 1.02
N GLY A 453 20.63 14.40 2.15
CA GLY A 453 21.89 15.16 2.25
C GLY A 453 21.94 16.28 3.29
N ASP A 454 20.92 16.46 4.12
CA ASP A 454 20.91 17.47 5.19
C ASP A 454 21.28 16.84 6.54
N ASP A 455 22.48 17.17 7.04
CA ASP A 455 23.04 16.70 8.33
C ASP A 455 22.45 17.45 9.54
N THR A 456 21.50 18.37 9.33
CA THR A 456 20.88 19.15 10.41
C THR A 456 20.06 18.25 11.35
N PRO A 457 20.24 18.35 12.68
CA PRO A 457 19.47 17.59 13.65
C PRO A 457 17.96 17.77 13.45
N LEU A 458 17.20 16.68 13.55
CA LEU A 458 15.76 16.66 13.31
C LEU A 458 14.98 17.68 14.15
N LYS A 459 15.46 17.96 15.37
CA LYS A 459 14.86 18.93 16.29
C LYS A 459 14.98 20.37 15.77
N ASP A 460 16.14 20.73 15.24
CA ASP A 460 16.42 22.08 14.74
C ASP A 460 15.63 22.34 13.46
N ARG A 461 15.49 21.31 12.61
CA ARG A 461 14.63 21.36 11.42
C ARG A 461 13.15 21.57 11.76
N ILE A 462 12.65 20.90 12.81
CA ILE A 462 11.28 21.09 13.29
C ILE A 462 11.10 22.51 13.81
N GLN A 463 12.02 22.98 14.66
CA GLN A 463 11.94 24.33 15.23
C GLN A 463 11.98 25.41 14.13
N ARG A 464 12.90 25.30 13.16
CA ARG A 464 12.98 26.23 12.02
C ARG A 464 11.69 26.24 11.21
N ALA A 465 11.11 25.08 10.92
CA ALA A 465 9.85 24.99 10.20
C ALA A 465 8.66 25.60 10.99
N GLU A 466 8.64 25.44 12.31
CA GLU A 466 7.66 26.07 13.20
C GLU A 466 7.79 27.61 13.19
N GLU A 467 9.02 28.12 13.31
CA GLU A 467 9.33 29.56 13.29
C GLU A 467 8.99 30.19 11.94
N ALA A 468 9.39 29.56 10.84
CA ALA A 468 9.09 30.02 9.49
C ALA A 468 7.59 30.09 9.21
N LEU A 469 6.85 29.03 9.53
CA LEU A 469 5.39 29.01 9.33
C LEU A 469 4.69 30.02 10.24
N ARG A 470 5.11 30.14 11.51
CA ARG A 470 4.60 31.17 12.44
C ARG A 470 4.77 32.56 11.86
N TRP A 471 5.97 32.88 11.38
CA TRP A 471 6.28 34.20 10.81
C TRP A 471 5.40 34.51 9.61
N VAL A 472 5.24 33.56 8.68
CA VAL A 472 4.40 33.76 7.48
C VAL A 472 2.94 34.00 7.87
N LEU A 473 2.38 33.19 8.77
CA LEU A 473 0.99 33.31 9.19
C LEU A 473 0.72 34.62 9.94
N LEU A 474 1.64 35.04 10.81
CA LEU A 474 1.54 36.30 11.53
C LEU A 474 1.68 37.52 10.59
N SER A 475 2.53 37.40 9.58
CA SER A 475 2.77 38.45 8.57
C SER A 475 1.53 38.80 7.75
N LEU A 476 0.58 37.87 7.59
CA LEU A 476 -0.71 38.13 6.93
C LEU A 476 -1.52 39.24 7.62
N PHE A 477 -1.26 39.49 8.91
CA PHE A 477 -1.90 40.55 9.69
C PHE A 477 -0.97 41.75 9.86
N GLN A 478 0.26 41.52 10.34
CA GLN A 478 1.24 42.57 10.62
C GLN A 478 1.57 43.42 9.39
N TYR A 479 1.70 42.78 8.23
CA TYR A 479 2.13 43.42 6.98
C TYR A 479 1.03 43.40 5.92
N ALA A 480 -0.24 43.25 6.32
CA ALA A 480 -1.38 43.11 5.41
C ALA A 480 -1.38 44.16 4.27
N HIS A 481 -1.11 45.43 4.62
CA HIS A 481 -1.06 46.53 3.66
C HIS A 481 0.05 46.39 2.60
N PHE A 482 1.23 45.84 2.97
CA PHE A 482 2.31 45.56 2.03
C PHE A 482 2.04 44.33 1.16
N LEU A 483 1.19 43.42 1.64
CA LEU A 483 0.82 42.17 0.97
C LEU A 483 -0.40 42.31 0.05
N ASP A 484 -0.87 43.54 -0.21
CA ASP A 484 -2.11 43.82 -0.95
C ASP A 484 -3.37 43.19 -0.29
N LEU A 485 -3.33 42.94 1.02
CA LEU A 485 -4.46 42.46 1.83
C LEU A 485 -5.16 43.63 2.55
N PRO A 486 -6.47 43.53 2.82
CA PRO A 486 -7.17 44.53 3.63
C PRO A 486 -6.63 44.51 5.06
N LEU A 487 -6.52 45.68 5.67
CA LEU A 487 -6.22 45.79 7.10
C LEU A 487 -7.39 45.21 7.91
N PRO A 488 -7.14 44.29 8.87
CA PRO A 488 -8.17 43.84 9.80
C PRO A 488 -8.62 45.02 10.67
N GLY A 489 -9.92 45.13 10.95
CA GLY A 489 -10.44 46.27 11.74
C GLY A 489 -10.03 46.30 13.22
N TYR A 490 -9.24 45.31 13.66
CA TYR A 490 -8.78 45.09 15.03
C TYR A 490 -7.26 45.02 15.16
N TRP A 491 -6.54 45.15 14.03
CA TRP A 491 -5.08 45.08 13.97
C TRP A 491 -4.46 46.47 14.01
#